data_AF-A0A924TMU3-F1
#
_entry.id   AF-A0A924TMU3-F1
#
_cell.length_a   1.000
_cell.length_b   1.000
_cell.length_c   1.000
_cell.angle_alpha   90.00
_cell.angle_beta   90.00
_cell.angle_gamma   90.00
#
_symmetry.space_group_name_H-M   'P 1'
#
loop_
_entity.id
_entity.type
_entity.pdbx_description
1 polymer ?
#
loop_
_entity_poly.entity_id
_entity_poly.type
_entity_poly.pdbx_seq_one_letter_code
_entity_poly.pdbx_strand_id
1 'polypeptide(L)' 'KRWAITATNNATVARTLTLKLPRALAGAELIDALTGQKLRVDLNGALSLTLAPLFGSVLLWN' A
#
# COMPACT_ATOMS: atom_id res chain seq x y z
N LYS A 1 -16.44 1.81 -5.96
CA LYS A 1 -15.71 0.52 -6.09
C LYS A 1 -14.78 0.44 -4.89
N ARG A 2 -14.77 -0.65 -4.12
CA ARG A 2 -13.81 -0.84 -3.04
C ARG A 2 -12.59 -1.56 -3.59
N TRP A 3 -11.40 -1.12 -3.22
CA TRP A 3 -10.13 -1.74 -3.62
C TRP A 3 -9.42 -2.27 -2.38
N ALA A 4 -8.74 -3.39 -2.55
CA ALA A 4 -7.80 -3.92 -1.58
C ALA A 4 -6.48 -4.23 -2.28
N ILE A 5 -5.36 -3.86 -1.66
CA ILE A 5 -4.02 -4.20 -2.12
C ILE A 5 -3.36 -5.03 -1.02
N THR A 6 -2.99 -6.26 -1.36
CA THR A 6 -2.24 -7.14 -0.45
C THR A 6 -0.78 -7.17 -0.84
N ALA A 7 0.11 -6.97 0.12
CA ALA A 7 1.54 -7.08 -0.11
C ALA A 7 2.19 -7.90 1.01
N THR A 8 3.16 -8.74 0.65
CA THR A 8 3.82 -9.66 1.58
C THR A 8 5.32 -9.59 1.39
N ASN A 9 6.06 -9.44 2.48
CA ASN A 9 7.50 -9.50 2.49
C ASN A 9 7.98 -10.74 3.24
N ASN A 10 8.40 -11.77 2.51
CA ASN A 10 8.98 -12.98 3.09
C ASN A 10 10.51 -12.88 3.29
N ALA A 11 11.12 -11.71 3.07
CA ALA A 11 12.52 -11.49 3.36
C ALA A 11 12.72 -11.18 4.86
N THR A 12 13.91 -11.49 5.36
CA THR A 12 14.38 -11.14 6.72
C THR A 12 14.81 -9.68 6.86
N VAL A 13 14.64 -8.88 5.80
CA VAL A 13 14.95 -7.45 5.77
C VAL A 13 13.77 -6.66 5.22
N ALA A 14 13.65 -5.39 5.61
CA ALA A 14 12.59 -4.52 5.11
C ALA A 14 12.70 -4.32 3.59
N ARG A 15 11.57 -4.18 2.91
CA ARG A 15 11.51 -3.96 1.46
C ARG A 15 10.59 -2.80 1.14
N THR A 16 11.10 -1.87 0.35
CA THR A 16 10.30 -0.77 -0.22
C THR A 16 9.97 -1.09 -1.66
N LEU A 17 8.71 -0.84 -2.03
CA LEU A 17 8.21 -1.04 -3.37
C LEU A 17 7.34 0.15 -3.79
N THR A 18 7.37 0.44 -5.09
CA THR A 18 6.53 1.47 -5.70
C THR A 18 5.54 0.78 -6.64
N LEU A 19 4.25 0.98 -6.37
CA LEU A 19 3.16 0.46 -7.18
C LEU A 19 2.59 1.58 -8.04
N LYS A 20 2.33 1.29 -9.31
CA LYS A 20 1.51 2.15 -10.18
C LYS A 20 0.06 1.69 -10.09
N LEU A 21 -0.80 2.53 -9.58
CA LEU A 21 -2.22 2.28 -9.38
C LEU A 21 -3.07 2.89 -10.51
N PRO A 22 -4.30 2.39 -10.71
CA PRO A 22 -5.25 3.02 -11.61
C PRO A 22 -5.45 4.51 -11.31
N ARG A 23 -5.65 5.30 -12.36
CA ARG A 23 -5.83 6.77 -12.25
C ARG A 23 -6.98 7.18 -11.31
N ALA A 24 -8.00 6.34 -11.16
CA ALA A 24 -9.10 6.56 -10.23
C ALA A 24 -8.68 6.59 -8.74
N LEU A 25 -7.48 6.10 -8.42
CA LEU A 25 -6.90 6.11 -7.08
C LEU A 25 -5.86 7.22 -6.88
N ALA A 26 -5.59 8.07 -7.88
CA ALA A 26 -4.65 9.18 -7.72
C ALA A 26 -5.11 10.13 -6.60
N GLY A 27 -4.22 10.44 -5.66
CA GLY A 27 -4.54 11.25 -4.48
C GLY A 27 -5.36 10.53 -3.39
N ALA A 28 -5.70 9.24 -3.57
CA ALA A 28 -6.45 8.47 -2.58
C ALA A 28 -5.65 8.24 -1.30
N GLU A 29 -6.34 8.19 -0.17
CA GLU A 29 -5.82 7.69 1.09
C GLU A 29 -6.22 6.21 1.24
N LEU A 30 -5.23 5.36 1.48
CA LEU A 30 -5.38 3.95 1.76
C LEU A 30 -5.07 3.69 3.23
N ILE A 31 -5.80 2.78 3.86
CA ILE A 31 -5.58 2.40 5.25
C ILE A 31 -5.13 0.95 5.29
N ASP A 32 -3.99 0.68 5.94
CA ASP A 32 -3.58 -0.69 6.26
C ASP A 32 -4.48 -1.24 7.37
N ALA A 33 -5.24 -2.29 7.07
CA ALA A 33 -6.15 -2.92 8.02
C ALA A 33 -5.44 -3.59 9.21
N LEU A 34 -4.15 -3.91 9.07
CA LEU A 34 -3.39 -4.61 10.11
C LEU A 34 -2.76 -3.66 11.13
N THR A 35 -2.37 -2.47 10.69
CA THR A 35 -1.60 -1.50 11.51
C THR A 35 -2.34 -0.19 11.73
N GLY A 36 -3.40 0.09 10.96
CA GLY A 36 -4.08 1.38 10.92
C GLY A 36 -3.27 2.48 10.20
N GLN A 37 -2.11 2.15 9.64
CA GLN A 37 -1.27 3.12 8.94
C GLN A 37 -2.00 3.67 7.70
N LYS A 38 -1.92 4.99 7.52
CA LYS A 38 -2.44 5.68 6.35
C LYS A 38 -1.34 5.91 5.33
N LEU A 39 -1.61 5.57 4.07
CA LEU A 39 -0.71 5.81 2.95
C LEU A 39 -1.45 6.61 1.88
N ARG A 40 -0.77 7.59 1.30
CA ARG A 40 -1.36 8.42 0.24
C ARG A 40 -0.78 8.02 -1.12
N VAL A 41 -1.67 7.75 -2.06
CA VAL A 41 -1.31 7.63 -3.47
C VAL A 41 -1.00 9.03 -3.99
N ASP A 42 0.10 9.19 -4.70
CA ASP A 42 0.43 10.48 -5.29
C ASP A 42 -0.56 10.87 -6.41
N LEU A 43 -0.43 12.11 -6.90
CA LEU A 43 -1.31 12.64 -7.96
C LEU A 43 -1.06 11.99 -9.34
N ASN A 44 0.04 11.26 -9.48
CA ASN A 44 0.40 10.49 -10.69
C ASN A 44 -0.04 9.02 -10.59
N GLY A 45 -0.67 8.62 -9.48
CA GLY A 45 -1.12 7.25 -9.24
C GLY A 45 -0.03 6.31 -8.71
N ALA A 46 1.11 6.81 -8.25
CA ALA A 46 2.12 5.98 -7.61
C ALA A 46 1.90 5.90 -6.09
N LEU A 47 2.13 4.70 -5.54
CA LEU A 47 2.10 4.44 -4.11
C LEU A 47 3.44 3.82 -3.71
N SER A 48 4.14 4.43 -2.76
CA SER A 48 5.32 3.85 -2.14
C SER A 48 4.94 3.22 -0.80
N LEU A 49 5.36 1.97 -0.59
CA LEU A 49 5.10 1.20 0.63
C LEU A 49 6.39 0.51 1.07
N THR A 50 6.70 0.59 2.37
CA THR A 50 7.75 -0.20 3.00
C THR A 50 7.13 -1.28 3.87
N LEU A 51 7.48 -2.53 3.59
CA LEU A 51 7.07 -3.69 4.39
C LEU A 51 8.22 -4.10 5.32
N ALA A 52 7.88 -4.29 6.59
CA ALA A 52 8.80 -4.86 7.57
C ALA A 52 9.23 -6.31 7.19
N PRO A 53 10.33 -6.84 7.75
CA PRO A 53 10.71 -8.24 7.58
C PRO A 53 9.58 -9.19 7.97
N LEU A 54 9.36 -10.25 7.18
CA LEU A 54 8.40 -11.32 7.48
C LEU A 54 6.97 -10.82 7.79
N PHE A 55 6.58 -9.70 7.19
CA PHE A 55 5.31 -9.02 7.46
C PHE A 55 4.45 -8.86 6.20
N GLY A 56 3.14 -8.76 6.39
CA GLY A 56 2.16 -8.50 5.33
C GLY A 56 1.41 -7.19 5.58
N SER A 57 0.76 -6.67 4.55
CA SER A 57 -0.09 -5.47 4.64
C SER A 57 -1.34 -5.65 3.78
N VAL A 58 -2.47 -5.10 4.24
CA VAL A 58 -3.75 -5.09 3.51
C VAL A 58 -4.26 -3.66 3.43
N LEU A 59 -3.98 -2.99 2.32
CA LEU A 59 -4.38 -1.60 2.11
C LEU A 59 -5.80 -1.53 1.55
N LEU A 60 -6.69 -0.85 2.26
CA LEU A 60 -8.09 -0.69 1.91
C LEU A 60 -8.38 0.74 1.44
N TRP A 61 -9.18 0.86 0.39
CA TRP A 61 -9.77 2.11 -0.06
C TRP A 61 -11.29 2.04 0.00
N ASN A 62 -11.90 2.96 0.76
CA ASN A 62 -13.34 3.06 0.97
C ASN A 62 -13.94 4.23 0.21
#